data_AF-A0A939HWH0-F1
#
_entry.id   AF-A0A939HWH0-F1
#
_cell.length_a   1.000
_cell.length_b   1.000
_cell.length_c   1.000
_cell.angle_alpha   90.00
_cell.angle_beta   90.00
_cell.angle_gamma   90.00
#
_symmetry.space_group_name_H-M   'P 1'
#
loop_
_entity.id
_entity.type
_entity.pdbx_description
1 polymer ?
#
loop_
_entity_poly.entity_id
_entity_poly.type
_entity_poly.pdbx_seq_one_letter_code
_entity_poly.pdbx_strand_id
1 'polypeptide(L)'
;MVKKSIDIPEAQDEALMTLAQNLGVSEEELIRQALAEFLLHAQYIKPPLRDGSGVERFIARAEEISKKHRLPEGYRFNRDELYGEYNARL
;
A
#
# COMPACT_ATOMS: atom_id res chain seq x y z
N MET A 1 19.00 9.91 22.41
CA MET A 1 18.39 8.92 21.50
C MET A 1 17.09 9.49 20.92
N VAL A 2 16.73 9.14 19.69
CA VAL A 2 15.49 9.60 19.03
C VAL A 2 14.51 8.44 18.96
N LYS A 3 13.24 8.67 19.35
CA LYS A 3 12.19 7.66 19.24
C LYS A 3 11.65 7.62 17.80
N LYS A 4 11.57 6.43 17.23
CA LYS A 4 10.90 6.15 15.95
C LYS A 4 9.81 5.12 16.19
N SER A 5 8.68 5.27 15.52
CA SER A 5 7.58 4.31 15.50
C SER A 5 7.37 3.88 14.06
N ILE A 6 7.23 2.58 13.84
CA ILE A 6 6.94 1.97 12.56
C ILE A 6 5.80 0.97 12.76
N ASP A 7 4.92 0.88 11.78
CA ASP A 7 3.90 -0.16 11.75
C ASP A 7 4.48 -1.38 11.04
N ILE A 8 4.37 -2.55 11.66
CA ILE A 8 4.79 -3.83 11.09
C ILE A 8 3.62 -4.82 11.12
N PRO A 9 3.57 -5.79 10.19
CA PRO A 9 2.62 -6.88 10.26
C PRO A 9 2.79 -7.69 11.55
N GLU A 10 1.67 -8.17 12.11
CA GLU A 10 1.64 -9.00 13.34
C GLU A 10 2.58 -10.21 13.27
N ALA A 11 2.63 -10.89 12.12
CA ALA A 11 3.55 -12.03 11.93
C ALA A 11 5.04 -11.64 12.04
N GLN A 12 5.40 -10.38 11.74
CA GLN A 12 6.77 -9.90 11.92
C GLN A 12 7.06 -9.57 13.38
N ASP A 13 6.06 -9.07 14.11
CA ASP A 13 6.15 -8.82 15.56
C ASP A 13 6.39 -10.13 16.34
N GLU A 14 5.60 -11.17 16.05
CA GLU A 14 5.77 -12.50 16.65
C GLU A 14 7.15 -13.11 16.36
N ALA A 15 7.66 -12.92 15.14
CA ALA A 15 8.97 -13.38 14.74
C ALA A 15 10.09 -12.62 15.47
N LEU A 16 9.95 -11.31 15.65
CA LEU A 16 10.88 -10.48 16.43
C LEU A 16 10.91 -10.90 17.90
N MET A 17 9.74 -11.06 18.52
CA MET A 17 9.62 -11.54 19.91
C MET A 17 10.34 -12.88 20.09
N THR A 18 10.05 -13.85 19.22
CA THR A 18 10.64 -15.19 19.28
C THR A 18 12.17 -15.14 19.14
N LEU A 19 12.67 -14.35 18.18
CA LEU A 19 14.10 -14.20 17.95
C LEU A 19 14.81 -13.52 19.14
N ALA A 20 14.21 -12.47 19.70
CA ALA A 20 14.74 -11.77 20.86
C ALA A 20 14.86 -12.70 22.08
N GLN A 21 13.82 -13.49 22.34
CA GLN A 21 13.83 -14.50 23.40
C GLN A 21 14.93 -15.54 23.21
N ASN A 22 15.08 -16.08 21.99
CA ASN A 22 16.12 -17.07 21.68
C ASN A 22 17.54 -16.53 21.87
N LEU A 23 17.74 -15.24 21.62
CA LEU A 23 19.03 -14.56 21.77
C LEU A 23 19.26 -13.99 23.19
N GLY A 24 18.24 -14.01 24.06
CA GLY A 24 18.32 -13.49 25.43
C GLY A 24 18.48 -11.97 25.50
N VAL A 25 17.95 -11.23 24.51
CA VAL A 25 18.01 -9.76 24.44
C VAL A 25 16.60 -9.16 24.38
N SER A 26 16.48 -7.85 24.63
CA SER A 26 15.19 -7.17 24.41
C SER A 26 14.95 -6.95 22.91
N GLU A 27 13.68 -6.83 22.53
CA GLU A 27 13.28 -6.56 21.15
C GLU A 27 13.87 -5.23 20.64
N GLU A 28 13.94 -4.19 21.47
CA GLU A 28 14.53 -2.92 21.08
C GLU A 28 16.03 -3.02 20.82
N GLU A 29 16.75 -3.88 21.55
CA GLU A 29 18.18 -4.11 21.31
C GLU A 29 18.37 -4.91 20.02
N LEU A 30 17.56 -5.94 19.79
CA LEU A 30 17.55 -6.70 18.54
C LEU A 30 17.29 -5.78 17.33
N ILE A 31 16.27 -4.93 17.41
CA ILE A 31 15.93 -3.97 16.34
C ILE A 31 17.07 -2.96 16.14
N ARG A 32 17.72 -2.49 17.22
CA ARG A 32 18.85 -1.57 17.13
C ARG A 32 20.06 -2.20 16.44
N GLN A 33 20.39 -3.45 16.80
CA GLN A 33 21.47 -4.20 16.16
C GLN A 33 21.16 -4.47 14.69
N ALA A 34 19.94 -4.95 14.40
CA ALA A 34 19.50 -5.18 13.03
C ALA A 34 19.55 -3.90 12.18
N LEU A 35 19.11 -2.76 12.74
CA LEU A 35 19.20 -1.47 12.05
C LEU A 35 20.65 -1.04 11.83
N ALA A 36 21.53 -1.22 12.81
CA ALA A 36 22.95 -0.90 12.68
C ALA A 36 23.61 -1.71 11.56
N GLU A 37 23.39 -3.03 11.55
CA GLU A 37 23.87 -3.94 10.49
C GLU A 37 23.29 -3.58 9.12
N PHE A 38 21.99 -3.30 9.06
CA PHE A 38 21.32 -2.88 7.84
C PHE A 38 21.93 -1.59 7.26
N LEU A 39 22.25 -0.62 8.11
CA LEU A 39 22.88 0.64 7.70
C LEU A 39 24.35 0.46 7.27
N LEU A 40 25.10 -0.45 7.89
CA LEU A 40 26.47 -0.79 7.46
C LEU A 40 26.48 -1.40 6.06
N HIS A 41 25.46 -2.19 5.73
CA HIS A 41 25.31 -2.86 4.45
C HIS A 41 24.37 -2.12 3.49
N ALA A 42 24.18 -0.81 3.69
CA ALA A 42 23.15 -0.05 2.98
C ALA A 42 23.28 -0.06 1.46
N GLN A 43 24.50 -0.19 0.94
CA GLN A 43 24.79 -0.32 -0.48
C GLN A 43 24.14 -1.54 -1.16
N TYR A 44 23.70 -2.54 -0.40
CA TYR A 44 23.01 -3.74 -0.90
C TYR A 44 21.49 -3.65 -0.76
N ILE A 45 20.98 -2.60 -0.11
CA ILE A 45 19.54 -2.40 0.03
C ILE A 45 19.01 -1.93 -1.32
N LYS A 46 18.25 -2.81 -1.98
CA LYS A 46 17.49 -2.39 -3.16
C LYS A 46 16.38 -1.46 -2.69
N PRO A 47 16.14 -0.34 -3.40
CA PRO A 47 14.94 0.44 -3.14
C PRO A 47 13.73 -0.49 -3.21
N PRO A 48 12.70 -0.27 -2.36
CA PRO A 48 11.46 -1.01 -2.50
C PRO A 48 11.04 -0.93 -3.96
N LEU A 49 10.66 -2.07 -4.53
CA LEU A 49 10.11 -2.11 -5.87
C LEU A 49 9.00 -1.07 -5.90
N ARG A 50 9.21 0.02 -6.64
CA ARG A 50 8.11 0.92 -6.98
C ARG A 50 7.19 0.06 -7.78
N ASP A 51 6.15 -0.45 -7.13
CA ASP A 51 5.17 -1.28 -7.76
C ASP A 51 4.32 -0.34 -8.64
N GLY A 52 4.89 0.05 -9.79
CA GLY A 52 4.17 0.73 -10.87
C GLY A 52 2.94 -0.07 -11.28
N SER A 53 2.92 -1.37 -10.94
CA SER A 53 1.80 -2.27 -11.12
C SER A 53 0.51 -1.80 -10.45
N GLY A 54 0.51 -0.99 -9.39
CA GLY A 54 -0.74 -0.53 -8.80
C GLY A 54 -1.52 0.37 -9.77
N VAL A 55 -0.82 1.38 -10.31
CA VAL A 55 -1.37 2.32 -11.29
C VAL A 55 -1.57 1.63 -12.63
N GLU A 56 -0.64 0.80 -13.07
CA GLU A 56 -0.74 0.05 -14.33
C GLU A 56 -1.89 -0.96 -14.29
N ARG A 57 -2.09 -1.69 -13.19
CA ARG A 57 -3.25 -2.58 -13.00
C ARG A 57 -4.56 -1.81 -13.00
N PHE A 58 -4.59 -0.64 -12.36
CA PHE A 58 -5.76 0.23 -12.41
C PHE A 58 -6.09 0.68 -13.84
N ILE A 59 -5.10 1.17 -14.59
CA ILE A 59 -5.27 1.60 -15.99
C ILE A 59 -5.73 0.44 -16.85
N ALA A 60 -5.05 -0.72 -16.78
CA ALA A 60 -5.42 -1.92 -17.53
C ALA A 60 -6.87 -2.33 -17.23
N ARG A 61 -7.28 -2.27 -15.96
CA ARG A 61 -8.64 -2.59 -15.56
C ARG A 61 -9.66 -1.58 -16.09
N ALA A 62 -9.34 -0.29 -16.05
CA ALA A 62 -10.19 0.76 -16.61
C ALA A 62 -10.37 0.59 -18.13
N GLU A 63 -9.32 0.21 -18.86
CA GLU A 63 -9.38 -0.08 -20.30
C GLU A 63 -10.24 -1.30 -20.62
N GLU A 64 -10.15 -2.37 -19.83
CA GLU A 64 -11.03 -3.54 -20.00
C GLU A 64 -12.51 -3.17 -19.83
N ILE A 65 -12.81 -2.38 -18.80
CA ILE A 65 -14.17 -1.91 -18.50
C ILE A 65 -14.67 -1.04 -19.66
N SER A 66 -13.86 -0.11 -20.16
CA SER A 66 -14.27 0.77 -21.26
C SER A 66 -14.49 0.02 -22.57
N LYS A 67 -13.70 -1.03 -22.84
CA LYS A 67 -13.90 -1.91 -24.00
C LYS A 67 -15.21 -2.70 -23.91
N LYS A 68 -15.57 -3.18 -22.70
CA LYS A 68 -16.78 -3.97 -22.47
C LYS A 68 -18.05 -3.11 -22.41
N HIS A 69 -17.95 -1.90 -21.88
CA HIS A 69 -19.07 -0.98 -21.68
C HIS A 69 -18.85 0.29 -22.49
N ARG A 70 -18.96 0.18 -23.81
CA ARG A 70 -18.92 1.37 -24.67
C ARG A 70 -20.20 2.17 -24.52
N LEU A 71 -20.04 3.46 -24.31
CA LEU A 71 -21.14 4.41 -24.41
C LEU A 71 -21.56 4.52 -25.89
N PRO A 72 -22.86 4.68 -26.17
CA PRO A 72 -23.34 4.91 -27.53
C PRO A 72 -22.66 6.11 -28.19
N GLU A 73 -22.55 6.08 -29.52
CA GLU A 73 -22.07 7.22 -30.27
C GLU A 73 -22.97 8.45 -30.01
N GLY A 74 -22.36 9.59 -29.69
CA GLY A 74 -23.08 10.81 -29.33
C GLY A 74 -23.62 10.85 -27.89
N TYR A 75 -23.33 9.84 -27.05
CA TYR A 75 -23.73 9.87 -25.65
C TYR A 75 -23.15 11.09 -24.93
N ARG A 76 -24.03 11.89 -24.32
CA ARG A 76 -23.68 12.95 -23.38
C ARG A 76 -24.25 12.59 -22.02
N PHE A 77 -23.39 12.66 -21.01
CA PHE A 77 -23.83 12.52 -19.62
C PHE A 77 -24.76 13.69 -19.27
N ASN A 78 -26.02 13.39 -18.99
CA ASN A 78 -26.99 14.34 -18.46
C ASN A 78 -27.26 14.03 -16.99
N ARG A 79 -26.72 14.86 -16.10
CA ARG A 79 -26.86 14.69 -14.65
C ARG A 79 -28.32 14.82 -14.21
N ASP A 80 -29.08 15.71 -14.84
CA ASP A 80 -30.44 16.02 -14.46
C ASP A 80 -31.41 14.91 -14.88
N GLU A 81 -31.11 14.19 -15.96
CA GLU A 81 -31.83 12.95 -16.30
C GLU A 81 -31.54 11.82 -15.31
N LEU A 82 -30.29 11.71 -14.83
CA LEU A 82 -29.88 10.60 -13.97
C LEU A 82 -30.30 10.77 -12.50
N TYR A 83 -30.33 12.02 -12.02
CA TYR A 83 -30.65 12.36 -10.64
C TYR A 83 -31.90 13.23 -10.50
N GLY A 84 -32.69 13.40 -11.55
CA GLY A 84 -33.86 14.28 -11.55
C GLY A 84 -34.85 13.97 -10.42
N GLU A 85 -35.11 12.69 -10.15
CA GLU A 85 -35.98 12.29 -9.04
C GLU A 85 -35.39 12.56 -7.64
N TYR A 86 -34.06 12.55 -7.51
CA TYR A 86 -33.38 12.88 -6.25
C TYR A 86 -33.33 14.39 -6.05
N ASN A 87 -33.02 15.15 -7.11
CA ASN A 87 -32.93 16.61 -7.09
C ASN A 87 -34.32 17.27 -6.95
N ALA A 88 -35.40 16.65 -7.43
CA ALA A 88 -36.76 17.16 -7.29
C ALA A 88 -37.38 16.94 -5.90
N ARG A 89 -36.71 16.18 -5.03
CA ARG A 89 -37.12 15.92 -3.63
C ARG A 89 -36.35 16.76 -2.61
N LEU A 90 -35.40 17.59 -3.07
CA LEU A 90 -34.69 18.61 -2.29
C LEU A 90 -35.37 19.97 -2.50
#